data_AF-B8HJ03-F1
#
_entry.id   AF-B8HJ03-F1
#
_cell.length_a   1.000
_cell.length_b   1.000
_cell.length_c   1.000
_cell.angle_alpha   90.00
_cell.angle_beta   90.00
_cell.angle_gamma   90.00
#
_symmetry.space_group_name_H-M   'P 1'
#
loop_
_entity.id
_entity.type
_entity.pdbx_description
1 polymer ?
#
loop_
_entity_poly.entity_id
_entity_poly.type
_entity_poly.pdbx_seq_one_letter_code
_entity_poly.pdbx_strand_id
1 'polypeptide(L)'
;MTENIARQPQGIPAGGQFAATAHAEPDVALAPPAPRPVETLRKLRGHDFYPPAEEMAAWPALYATDGEGPLGDKPLQAHYFQGGMDWYIAEYDPKANEAFGYVDLGHGGEWGYIDLAEVESVRGQSGLPIERDLDFKPGTLAKECIRKYKDEATAAETEAALAALLRDPSPVEGSSAEDDDRDDRWDGPDEPDPLSPEDRKQWDDMHRFGYNYGHAVLGVTGFETRDKVEEFAGFVANAYMESGWNLNMDIHGVVDDWMQQERPLG
;
A
#
# COMPACT_ATOMS: atom_id res chain seq x y z
N MET A 1 -32.56 77.09 -3.01
CA MET A 1 -33.23 76.73 -1.74
C MET A 1 -34.08 75.51 -2.02
N THR A 2 -34.11 74.60 -1.05
CA THR A 2 -34.22 73.13 -1.10
C THR A 2 -35.61 72.54 -1.32
N GLU A 3 -35.64 71.37 -1.96
CA GLU A 3 -36.77 70.45 -2.11
C GLU A 3 -37.08 69.70 -0.80
N ASN A 4 -38.29 69.15 -0.68
CA ASN A 4 -38.60 68.09 0.28
C ASN A 4 -39.69 67.16 -0.30
N ILE A 5 -39.39 65.87 -0.43
CA ILE A 5 -40.27 64.81 -0.96
C ILE A 5 -40.42 63.74 0.12
N ALA A 6 -41.65 63.39 0.48
CA ALA A 6 -41.99 62.22 1.28
C ALA A 6 -43.00 61.32 0.55
N ARG A 7 -42.76 60.00 0.62
CA ARG A 7 -43.44 58.89 -0.10
C ARG A 7 -44.48 58.16 0.76
N GLN A 8 -45.34 57.40 0.05
CA GLN A 8 -46.06 56.14 0.39
C GLN A 8 -47.59 56.22 0.61
N PRO A 9 -48.35 55.10 0.44
CA PRO A 9 -48.31 54.10 -0.65
C PRO A 9 -49.73 53.77 -1.20
N GLN A 10 -49.84 53.29 -2.44
CA GLN A 10 -51.11 52.81 -3.03
C GLN A 10 -51.30 51.30 -2.87
N GLY A 11 -52.53 50.91 -2.51
CA GLY A 11 -52.93 49.56 -2.10
C GLY A 11 -52.99 48.50 -3.21
N ILE A 12 -53.10 47.25 -2.74
CA ILE A 12 -53.09 46.00 -3.50
C ILE A 12 -54.45 45.77 -4.19
N PRO A 13 -54.51 45.39 -5.49
CA PRO A 13 -55.73 44.86 -6.07
C PRO A 13 -55.81 43.34 -5.88
N ALA A 14 -56.91 42.89 -5.27
CA ALA A 14 -57.31 41.49 -5.20
C ALA A 14 -58.00 41.07 -6.51
N GLY A 15 -57.58 39.94 -7.08
CA GLY A 15 -58.31 39.27 -8.16
C GLY A 15 -57.43 38.83 -9.34
N GLY A 16 -56.80 37.66 -9.23
CA GLY A 16 -56.16 36.96 -10.34
C GLY A 16 -56.56 35.48 -10.31
N GLN A 17 -57.19 35.00 -11.37
CA GLN A 17 -57.62 33.62 -11.54
C GLN A 17 -56.40 32.69 -11.63
N PHE A 18 -56.32 31.67 -10.77
CA PHE A 18 -55.34 30.60 -10.92
C PHE A 18 -55.84 29.61 -11.97
N ALA A 19 -55.24 29.63 -13.16
CA ALA A 19 -55.35 28.52 -14.10
C ALA A 19 -54.43 27.39 -13.63
N ALA A 20 -54.95 26.16 -13.55
CA ALA A 20 -54.13 24.99 -13.27
C ALA A 20 -53.22 24.70 -14.48
N THR A 21 -51.96 25.13 -14.41
CA THR A 21 -50.93 24.63 -15.32
C THR A 21 -50.63 23.19 -14.93
N ALA A 22 -51.00 22.25 -15.80
CA ALA A 22 -50.56 20.87 -15.71
C ALA A 22 -49.04 20.84 -15.86
N HIS A 23 -48.34 20.53 -14.77
CA HIS A 23 -46.94 20.11 -14.84
C HIS A 23 -46.92 18.71 -15.45
N ALA A 24 -46.62 18.64 -16.75
CA ALA A 24 -46.08 17.41 -17.33
C ALA A 24 -44.61 17.35 -16.95
N GLU A 25 -44.22 16.37 -16.14
CA GLU A 25 -42.81 16.07 -15.92
C GLU A 25 -42.18 15.69 -17.27
N PRO A 26 -40.98 16.17 -17.61
CA PRO A 26 -40.29 15.69 -18.79
C PRO A 26 -39.98 14.21 -18.60
N ASP A 27 -40.46 13.40 -19.55
CA ASP A 27 -40.14 11.98 -19.63
C ASP A 27 -38.61 11.85 -19.68
N VAL A 28 -38.00 11.38 -18.59
CA VAL A 28 -36.56 11.10 -18.55
C VAL A 28 -36.36 9.85 -19.39
N ALA A 29 -36.14 10.07 -20.69
CA ALA A 29 -35.69 9.04 -21.59
C ALA A 29 -34.30 8.59 -21.11
N LEU A 30 -34.27 7.51 -20.32
CA LEU A 30 -33.05 6.79 -19.98
C LEU A 30 -32.43 6.37 -21.32
N ALA A 31 -31.31 7.00 -21.68
CA ALA A 31 -30.54 6.55 -22.83
C ALA A 31 -30.25 5.04 -22.64
N PRO A 32 -30.41 4.21 -23.68
CA PRO A 32 -30.07 2.81 -23.56
C PRO A 32 -28.61 2.68 -23.08
N PRO A 33 -28.30 1.73 -22.17
CA PRO A 33 -26.94 1.54 -21.71
C PRO A 33 -26.02 1.34 -22.91
N ALA A 34 -24.82 1.91 -22.86
CA ALA A 34 -23.83 1.76 -23.91
C ALA A 34 -23.63 0.27 -24.24
N PRO A 35 -23.50 -0.11 -25.52
CA PRO A 35 -23.26 -1.50 -25.88
C PRO A 35 -21.99 -2.00 -25.21
N ARG A 36 -22.05 -3.20 -24.61
CA ARG A 36 -20.88 -3.79 -23.95
C ARG A 36 -19.71 -3.91 -24.93
N PRO A 37 -18.48 -3.58 -24.50
CA PRO A 37 -17.30 -3.79 -25.32
C PRO A 37 -17.16 -5.27 -25.72
N VAL A 38 -16.57 -5.52 -26.90
CA VAL A 38 -16.38 -6.88 -27.41
C VAL A 38 -15.25 -7.54 -26.63
N GLU A 39 -15.52 -8.72 -26.05
CA GLU A 39 -14.50 -9.54 -25.39
C GLU A 39 -13.95 -10.61 -26.33
N THR A 40 -12.65 -10.52 -26.62
CA THR A 40 -11.97 -11.44 -27.54
C THR A 40 -11.45 -12.69 -26.84
N LEU A 41 -11.10 -12.59 -25.56
CA LEU A 41 -10.47 -13.67 -24.78
C LEU A 41 -11.42 -14.36 -23.81
N ARG A 42 -12.72 -14.00 -23.77
CA ARG A 42 -13.75 -14.60 -22.89
C ARG A 42 -13.74 -16.12 -22.85
N LYS A 43 -13.61 -16.77 -24.02
CA LYS A 43 -13.59 -18.24 -24.11
C LYS A 43 -12.36 -18.87 -23.46
N LEU A 44 -11.22 -18.19 -23.51
CA LEU A 44 -9.99 -18.65 -22.88
C LEU A 44 -10.02 -18.40 -21.37
N ARG A 45 -10.62 -17.28 -20.95
CA ARG A 45 -10.76 -16.89 -19.55
C ARG A 45 -11.82 -17.71 -18.80
N GLY A 46 -12.88 -18.14 -19.49
CA GLY A 46 -13.98 -18.91 -18.90
C GLY A 46 -15.05 -18.07 -18.20
N HIS A 47 -14.87 -16.76 -18.10
CA HIS A 47 -15.84 -15.82 -17.54
C HIS A 47 -15.76 -14.44 -18.24
N ASP A 48 -16.75 -13.60 -17.98
CA ASP A 48 -16.84 -12.24 -18.52
C ASP A 48 -15.73 -11.37 -17.94
N PHE A 49 -14.99 -10.69 -18.83
CA PHE A 49 -13.98 -9.69 -18.46
C PHE A 49 -14.63 -8.45 -17.87
N TYR A 50 -15.67 -7.93 -18.51
CA TYR A 50 -16.41 -6.81 -18.00
C TYR A 50 -17.46 -7.29 -16.98
N PRO A 51 -17.62 -6.59 -15.85
CA PRO A 51 -18.76 -6.82 -14.96
C PRO A 51 -20.10 -6.57 -15.68
N PRO A 52 -21.24 -6.96 -15.07
CA PRO A 52 -22.56 -6.61 -15.57
C PRO A 52 -22.67 -5.10 -15.81
N ALA A 53 -23.33 -4.70 -16.90
CA ALA A 53 -23.43 -3.28 -17.27
C ALA A 53 -24.10 -2.40 -16.18
N GLU A 54 -25.01 -2.99 -15.39
CA GLU A 54 -25.64 -2.33 -14.24
C GLU A 54 -24.63 -2.01 -13.12
N GLU A 55 -23.69 -2.94 -12.86
CA GLU A 55 -22.63 -2.74 -11.87
C GLU A 55 -21.68 -1.63 -12.34
N MET A 56 -21.22 -1.70 -13.60
CA MET A 56 -20.35 -0.68 -14.17
C MET A 56 -21.00 0.70 -14.26
N ALA A 57 -22.33 0.76 -14.41
CA ALA A 57 -23.07 2.02 -14.41
C ALA A 57 -23.10 2.70 -13.03
N ALA A 58 -22.85 1.95 -11.94
CA ALA A 58 -22.75 2.46 -10.59
C ALA A 58 -21.33 2.92 -10.23
N TRP A 59 -20.33 2.64 -11.06
CA TRP A 59 -18.95 3.03 -10.80
C TRP A 59 -18.77 4.55 -10.89
N PRO A 60 -17.87 5.15 -10.10
CA PRO A 60 -17.54 6.55 -10.22
C PRO A 60 -17.03 6.89 -11.64
N ALA A 61 -17.53 7.99 -12.20
CA ALA A 61 -17.00 8.51 -13.46
C ALA A 61 -15.56 9.00 -13.27
N LEU A 62 -14.79 9.12 -14.36
CA LEU A 62 -13.46 9.73 -14.30
C LEU A 62 -13.52 11.11 -13.64
N TYR A 63 -12.55 11.38 -12.77
CA TYR A 63 -12.41 12.56 -11.92
C TYR A 63 -13.49 12.73 -10.84
N ALA A 64 -14.43 11.79 -10.67
CA ALA A 64 -15.51 11.94 -9.70
C ALA A 64 -15.03 11.92 -8.25
N THR A 65 -13.90 11.25 -7.96
CA THR A 65 -13.32 11.15 -6.62
C THR A 65 -11.97 11.88 -6.54
N ASP A 66 -11.72 12.82 -7.46
CA ASP A 66 -10.51 13.63 -7.44
C ASP A 66 -10.52 14.64 -6.29
N GLY A 67 -9.42 14.75 -5.58
CA GLY A 67 -9.29 15.61 -4.40
C GLY A 67 -10.06 15.14 -3.14
N GLU A 68 -10.67 13.96 -3.13
CA GLU A 68 -11.43 13.42 -1.98
C GLU A 68 -10.56 12.82 -0.86
N GLY A 69 -9.23 12.94 -0.95
CA GLY A 69 -8.30 12.47 0.07
C GLY A 69 -7.03 11.83 -0.50
N PRO A 70 -6.25 11.14 0.33
CA PRO A 70 -5.10 10.36 -0.12
C PRO A 70 -5.52 9.25 -1.08
N LEU A 71 -4.65 8.90 -2.04
CA LEU A 71 -4.90 7.80 -2.98
C LEU A 71 -5.11 6.44 -2.30
N GLY A 72 -4.59 6.24 -1.08
CA GLY A 72 -4.84 5.04 -0.28
C GLY A 72 -6.29 4.90 0.21
N ASP A 73 -7.06 5.99 0.25
CA ASP A 73 -8.46 5.99 0.66
C ASP A 73 -9.42 5.93 -0.54
N LYS A 74 -8.93 5.86 -1.78
CA LYS A 74 -9.80 5.74 -2.96
C LYS A 74 -10.53 4.40 -2.95
N PRO A 75 -11.87 4.39 -3.17
CA PRO A 75 -12.64 3.16 -3.29
C PRO A 75 -12.40 2.50 -4.66
N LEU A 76 -12.04 1.22 -4.65
CA LEU A 76 -11.79 0.42 -5.84
C LEU A 76 -13.02 -0.39 -6.22
N GLN A 77 -13.36 -0.41 -7.50
CA GLN A 77 -14.56 -1.04 -8.05
C GLN A 77 -14.30 -2.43 -8.61
N ALA A 78 -13.11 -2.67 -9.16
CA ALA A 78 -12.74 -3.97 -9.71
C ALA A 78 -11.24 -4.24 -9.54
N HIS A 79 -10.92 -5.53 -9.57
CA HIS A 79 -9.57 -6.05 -9.54
C HIS A 79 -9.38 -7.05 -10.70
N TYR A 80 -8.30 -6.87 -11.43
CA TYR A 80 -7.85 -7.77 -12.47
C TYR A 80 -6.41 -8.18 -12.17
N PHE A 81 -6.04 -9.40 -12.53
CA PHE A 81 -4.73 -9.92 -12.19
C PHE A 81 -4.21 -10.93 -13.21
N GLN A 82 -2.90 -11.10 -13.22
CA GLN A 82 -2.22 -12.18 -13.91
C GLN A 82 -0.89 -12.49 -13.21
N GLY A 83 -0.79 -13.68 -12.59
CA GLY A 83 0.39 -14.02 -11.81
C GLY A 83 0.55 -13.06 -10.62
N GLY A 84 1.68 -12.34 -10.55
CA GLY A 84 1.93 -11.30 -9.54
C GLY A 84 1.73 -9.88 -10.04
N MET A 85 0.97 -9.70 -11.14
CA MET A 85 0.63 -8.38 -11.68
C MET A 85 -0.84 -8.09 -11.39
N ASP A 86 -1.13 -6.85 -10.98
CA ASP A 86 -2.45 -6.42 -10.52
C ASP A 86 -2.88 -5.12 -11.21
N TRP A 87 -4.16 -5.03 -11.55
CA TRP A 87 -4.83 -3.82 -12.03
C TRP A 87 -6.08 -3.59 -11.18
N TYR A 88 -6.12 -2.45 -10.48
CA TYR A 88 -7.25 -2.03 -9.68
C TYR A 88 -7.94 -0.85 -10.35
N ILE A 89 -9.26 -0.90 -10.48
CA ILE A 89 -10.07 0.14 -11.11
C ILE A 89 -10.74 0.98 -10.03
N ALA A 90 -10.59 2.31 -10.08
CA ALA A 90 -11.26 3.24 -9.16
C ALA A 90 -12.41 4.00 -9.84
N GLU A 91 -12.19 4.45 -11.07
CA GLU A 91 -13.12 5.25 -11.85
C GLU A 91 -13.15 4.76 -13.30
N TYR A 92 -14.24 5.01 -14.01
CA TYR A 92 -14.43 4.50 -15.37
C TYR A 92 -15.27 5.43 -16.25
N ASP A 93 -14.84 5.61 -17.51
CA ASP A 93 -15.64 6.21 -18.59
C ASP A 93 -16.08 5.13 -19.59
N PRO A 94 -17.39 4.77 -19.63
CA PRO A 94 -17.91 3.80 -20.58
C PRO A 94 -17.87 4.25 -22.04
N LYS A 95 -17.70 5.55 -22.32
CA LYS A 95 -17.61 6.05 -23.71
C LYS A 95 -16.23 5.81 -24.31
N ALA A 96 -15.18 6.12 -23.56
CA ALA A 96 -13.80 5.90 -23.96
C ALA A 96 -13.32 4.47 -23.68
N ASN A 97 -14.04 3.70 -22.85
CA ASN A 97 -13.58 2.42 -22.30
C ASN A 97 -12.26 2.56 -21.52
N GLU A 98 -12.08 3.74 -20.91
CA GLU A 98 -10.90 4.13 -20.16
C GLU A 98 -11.25 4.20 -18.67
N ALA A 99 -10.37 3.66 -17.84
CA ALA A 99 -10.47 3.68 -16.40
C ALA A 99 -9.34 4.52 -15.79
N PHE A 100 -9.54 5.01 -14.57
CA PHE A 100 -8.46 5.47 -13.72
C PHE A 100 -8.27 4.47 -12.59
N GLY A 101 -7.03 4.12 -12.28
CA GLY A 101 -6.73 3.02 -11.38
C GLY A 101 -5.26 2.89 -11.02
N TYR A 102 -4.93 1.80 -10.35
CA TYR A 102 -3.57 1.45 -9.96
C TYR A 102 -3.12 0.19 -10.69
N VAL A 103 -1.92 0.19 -11.24
CA VAL A 103 -1.33 -0.95 -11.94
C VAL A 103 0.02 -1.28 -11.30
N ASP A 104 0.21 -2.54 -10.92
CA ASP A 104 1.50 -3.07 -10.48
C ASP A 104 1.89 -4.25 -11.38
N LEU A 105 3.00 -4.11 -12.09
CA LEU A 105 3.53 -5.15 -12.97
C LEU A 105 4.68 -5.95 -12.33
N GLY A 106 4.88 -5.82 -11.02
CA GLY A 106 5.92 -6.52 -10.25
C GLY A 106 7.22 -5.72 -10.07
N HIS A 107 7.25 -4.46 -10.49
CA HIS A 107 8.42 -3.56 -10.37
C HIS A 107 8.09 -2.23 -9.69
N GLY A 108 7.01 -2.22 -8.90
CA GLY A 108 6.43 -1.01 -8.31
C GLY A 108 5.21 -0.58 -9.12
N GLY A 109 4.13 -0.27 -8.42
CA GLY A 109 2.89 0.12 -9.06
C GLY A 109 2.64 1.63 -9.08
N GLU A 110 1.83 2.04 -10.05
CA GLU A 110 1.56 3.42 -10.39
C GLU A 110 0.06 3.66 -10.56
N TRP A 111 -0.37 4.87 -10.22
CA TRP A 111 -1.72 5.35 -10.51
C TRP A 111 -1.75 6.01 -11.89
N GLY A 112 -2.76 5.67 -12.69
CA GLY A 112 -2.87 6.21 -14.04
C GLY A 112 -4.14 5.78 -14.75
N TYR A 113 -4.21 6.15 -16.02
CA TYR A 113 -5.29 5.73 -16.91
C TYR A 113 -5.01 4.33 -17.47
N ILE A 114 -6.07 3.56 -17.65
CA ILE A 114 -6.04 2.16 -18.05
C ILE A 114 -7.07 1.98 -19.16
N ASP A 115 -6.64 1.56 -20.35
CA ASP A 115 -7.54 1.12 -21.41
C ASP A 115 -7.98 -0.33 -21.11
N LEU A 116 -9.25 -0.52 -20.76
CA LEU A 116 -9.77 -1.85 -20.43
C LEU A 116 -9.82 -2.78 -21.64
N ALA A 117 -9.90 -2.26 -22.87
CA ALA A 117 -9.84 -3.09 -24.08
C ALA A 117 -8.42 -3.60 -24.32
N GLU A 118 -7.40 -2.78 -24.03
CA GLU A 118 -6.01 -3.24 -24.06
C GLU A 118 -5.82 -4.38 -23.04
N VAL A 119 -6.21 -4.16 -21.77
CA VAL A 119 -6.13 -5.17 -20.70
C VAL A 119 -6.88 -6.46 -21.07
N GLU A 120 -8.08 -6.36 -21.65
CA GLU A 120 -8.86 -7.52 -22.10
C GLU A 120 -8.11 -8.35 -23.13
N SER A 121 -7.36 -7.69 -24.02
CA SER A 121 -6.66 -8.30 -25.14
C SER A 121 -5.27 -8.86 -24.81
N VAL A 122 -4.71 -8.50 -23.65
CA VAL A 122 -3.37 -8.95 -23.24
C VAL A 122 -3.35 -10.46 -23.07
N ARG A 123 -2.28 -11.06 -23.61
CA ARG A 123 -1.88 -12.44 -23.33
C ARG A 123 -0.48 -12.43 -22.75
N GLY A 124 -0.35 -12.94 -21.53
CA GLY A 124 0.92 -13.05 -20.84
C GLY A 124 1.86 -14.04 -21.52
N GLN A 125 3.06 -14.21 -20.96
CA GLN A 125 4.12 -15.03 -21.54
C GLN A 125 3.76 -16.53 -21.68
N SER A 126 2.81 -17.01 -20.88
CA SER A 126 2.22 -18.37 -20.97
C SER A 126 1.02 -18.45 -21.93
N GLY A 127 0.67 -17.36 -22.60
CA GLY A 127 -0.51 -17.24 -23.47
C GLY A 127 -1.83 -17.15 -22.72
N LEU A 128 -1.81 -17.03 -21.38
CA LEU A 128 -2.99 -16.84 -20.54
C LEU A 128 -3.50 -15.40 -20.64
N PRO A 129 -4.83 -15.17 -20.60
CA PRO A 129 -5.40 -13.84 -20.51
C PRO A 129 -5.19 -13.24 -19.12
N ILE A 130 -5.37 -11.92 -18.99
CA ILE A 130 -5.61 -11.29 -17.69
C ILE A 130 -7.00 -11.71 -17.18
N GLU A 131 -7.08 -12.06 -15.90
CA GLU A 131 -8.30 -12.51 -15.24
C GLU A 131 -8.94 -11.37 -14.45
N ARG A 132 -10.25 -11.45 -14.24
CA ARG A 132 -10.99 -10.56 -13.32
C ARG A 132 -11.24 -11.33 -12.04
N ASP A 133 -10.93 -10.72 -10.92
CA ASP A 133 -11.29 -11.26 -9.62
C ASP A 133 -12.80 -11.18 -9.41
N LEU A 134 -13.46 -12.34 -9.37
CA LEU A 134 -14.91 -12.45 -9.25
C LEU A 134 -15.39 -12.27 -7.80
N ASP A 135 -14.49 -12.41 -6.82
CA ASP A 135 -14.80 -12.29 -5.39
C ASP A 135 -14.38 -10.92 -4.82
N PHE A 136 -13.75 -10.09 -5.66
CA PHE A 136 -13.43 -8.71 -5.30
C PHE A 136 -14.70 -7.93 -4.94
N LYS A 137 -14.62 -7.16 -3.86
CA LYS A 137 -15.75 -6.38 -3.35
C LYS A 137 -15.63 -4.94 -3.83
N PRO A 138 -16.55 -4.46 -4.69
CA PRO A 138 -16.57 -3.05 -5.06
C PRO A 138 -16.70 -2.16 -3.82
N GLY A 139 -15.91 -1.09 -3.77
CA GLY A 139 -15.79 -0.18 -2.64
C GLY A 139 -14.67 -0.51 -1.65
N THR A 140 -13.93 -1.62 -1.82
CA THR A 140 -12.72 -1.89 -1.03
C THR A 140 -11.73 -0.73 -1.17
N LEU A 141 -11.21 -0.24 -0.04
CA LEU A 141 -10.28 0.90 -0.07
C LEU A 141 -8.92 0.45 -0.60
N ALA A 142 -8.28 1.30 -1.39
CA ALA A 142 -6.98 1.03 -1.97
C ALA A 142 -5.95 0.52 -0.94
N LYS A 143 -5.91 1.11 0.26
CA LYS A 143 -5.00 0.72 1.34
C LYS A 143 -5.21 -0.70 1.89
N GLU A 144 -6.39 -1.29 1.67
CA GLU A 144 -6.75 -2.61 2.21
C GLU A 144 -6.26 -3.75 1.31
N CYS A 145 -6.13 -3.51 0.00
CA CYS A 145 -5.78 -4.53 -0.98
C CYS A 145 -4.47 -4.25 -1.74
N ILE A 146 -4.08 -3.00 -1.98
CA ILE A 146 -2.85 -2.69 -2.70
C ILE A 146 -1.65 -2.92 -1.79
N ARG A 147 -0.76 -3.80 -2.24
CA ARG A 147 0.44 -4.22 -1.51
C ARG A 147 1.31 -3.06 -1.03
N LYS A 148 1.56 -2.06 -1.88
CA LYS A 148 2.31 -0.85 -1.52
C LYS A 148 1.83 -0.22 -0.21
N TYR A 149 0.52 -0.01 -0.06
CA TYR A 149 -0.03 0.65 1.13
C TYR A 149 -0.04 -0.27 2.35
N LYS A 150 -0.19 -1.58 2.15
CA LYS A 150 -0.09 -2.56 3.24
C LYS A 150 1.33 -2.63 3.79
N ASP A 151 2.32 -2.58 2.91
CA ASP A 151 3.74 -2.56 3.27
C ASP A 151 4.10 -1.26 4.00
N GLU A 152 3.63 -0.11 3.50
CA GLU A 152 3.79 1.20 4.16
C GLU A 152 3.15 1.25 5.56
N ALA A 153 1.94 0.69 5.71
CA ALA A 153 1.27 0.62 7.02
C ALA A 153 2.04 -0.28 8.01
N THR A 154 2.50 -1.44 7.54
CA THR A 154 3.29 -2.38 8.36
C THR A 154 4.62 -1.75 8.80
N ALA A 155 5.28 -1.01 7.91
CA ALA A 155 6.51 -0.28 8.21
C ALA A 155 6.27 0.80 9.28
N ALA A 156 5.19 1.58 9.15
CA ALA A 156 4.81 2.60 10.13
C ALA A 156 4.47 2.00 11.51
N GLU A 157 3.77 0.86 11.54
CA GLU A 157 3.50 0.13 12.79
C GLU A 157 4.77 -0.38 13.46
N THR A 158 5.71 -0.91 12.67
CA THR A 158 7.02 -1.37 13.14
C THR A 158 7.84 -0.21 13.68
N GLU A 159 7.88 0.92 12.99
CA GLU A 159 8.57 2.13 13.44
C GLU A 159 7.96 2.66 14.75
N ALA A 160 6.63 2.71 14.86
CA ALA A 160 5.94 3.14 16.07
C ALA A 160 6.23 2.20 17.26
N ALA A 161 6.23 0.88 17.02
CA ALA A 161 6.58 -0.10 18.04
C ALA A 161 8.04 0.04 18.48
N LEU A 162 8.97 0.24 17.55
CA LEU A 162 10.38 0.46 17.85
C LEU A 162 10.59 1.78 18.61
N ALA A 163 9.93 2.86 18.22
CA ALA A 163 9.97 4.14 18.92
C ALA A 163 9.39 4.07 20.34
N ALA A 164 8.38 3.21 20.57
CA ALA A 164 7.86 2.94 21.90
C ALA A 164 8.86 2.16 22.77
N LEU A 165 9.58 1.20 22.20
CA LEU A 165 10.64 0.45 22.88
C LEU A 165 11.87 1.30 23.20
N LEU A 166 12.21 2.25 22.32
CA LEU A 166 13.34 3.18 22.50
C LEU A 166 13.01 4.37 23.41
N ARG A 167 11.75 4.52 23.83
CA ARG A 167 11.38 5.56 24.79
C ARG A 167 11.94 5.18 26.16
N ASP A 168 12.98 5.89 26.59
CA ASP A 168 13.55 5.78 27.93
C ASP A 168 12.43 5.85 28.99
N PRO A 169 12.19 4.78 29.77
CA PRO A 169 11.31 4.86 30.93
C PRO A 169 12.03 5.70 31.99
N SER A 170 11.78 7.01 31.97
CA SER A 170 12.32 7.97 32.94
C SER A 170 12.13 7.52 34.40
N PRO A 171 12.98 8.01 35.30
CA PRO A 171 13.80 7.19 36.19
C PRO A 171 12.96 6.47 37.26
N VAL A 172 13.37 5.25 37.60
CA VAL A 172 12.97 4.62 38.87
C VAL A 172 13.47 5.52 40.01
N GLU A 173 12.58 6.34 40.56
CA GLU A 173 12.81 6.91 41.88
C GLU A 173 12.74 5.78 42.91
N GLY A 174 13.90 5.45 43.48
CA GLY A 174 14.02 4.60 44.65
C GLY A 174 14.51 3.19 44.38
N SER A 175 15.80 3.04 44.06
CA SER A 175 16.55 1.90 44.59
C SER A 175 17.73 2.44 45.37
N SER A 176 17.62 2.36 46.69
CA SER A 176 18.70 2.59 47.64
C SER A 176 19.92 1.78 47.23
N ALA A 177 21.00 2.47 46.93
CA ALA A 177 22.31 1.89 46.74
C ALA A 177 22.86 1.46 48.10
N GLU A 178 22.54 0.24 48.50
CA GLU A 178 23.36 -0.54 49.42
C GLU A 178 23.54 -1.93 48.80
N ASP A 179 24.81 -2.32 48.67
CA ASP A 179 25.33 -3.67 48.39
C ASP A 179 25.30 -4.19 46.93
N ASP A 180 26.42 -4.02 46.21
CA ASP A 180 27.25 -5.18 45.79
C ASP A 180 28.63 -4.71 45.30
N ASP A 181 29.63 -4.77 46.19
CA ASP A 181 31.06 -4.73 45.84
C ASP A 181 31.47 -6.03 45.13
N ARG A 182 30.96 -6.24 43.91
CA ARG A 182 31.55 -7.21 42.97
C ARG A 182 32.40 -6.47 41.95
N ASP A 183 33.71 -6.55 42.19
CA ASP A 183 34.80 -6.10 41.32
C ASP A 183 34.91 -6.98 40.07
N ASP A 184 33.80 -7.23 39.38
CA ASP A 184 33.75 -7.81 38.03
C ASP A 184 33.78 -6.67 37.01
N ARG A 185 34.74 -5.74 37.20
CA ARG A 185 35.06 -4.76 36.17
C ARG A 185 35.55 -5.58 34.97
N TRP A 186 34.70 -5.72 33.96
CA TRP A 186 35.07 -6.21 32.65
C TRP A 186 36.14 -5.26 32.11
N ASP A 187 37.40 -5.56 32.42
CA ASP A 187 38.54 -5.11 31.65
C ASP A 187 38.27 -5.67 30.26
N GLY A 188 37.93 -4.79 29.32
CA GLY A 188 37.64 -5.16 27.95
C GLY A 188 38.75 -6.06 27.37
N PRO A 189 38.50 -6.70 26.21
CA PRO A 189 39.51 -7.55 25.59
C PRO A 189 40.89 -6.88 25.59
N ASP A 190 41.93 -7.61 26.00
CA ASP A 190 43.32 -7.11 26.13
C ASP A 190 43.86 -6.48 24.83
N GLU A 191 43.23 -6.79 23.70
CA GLU A 191 43.55 -6.23 22.39
C GLU A 191 42.56 -5.11 22.04
N PRO A 192 43.06 -3.93 21.60
CA PRO A 192 42.20 -2.86 21.13
C PRO A 192 41.34 -3.36 19.96
N ASP A 193 40.08 -2.92 19.94
CA ASP A 193 39.14 -3.25 18.86
C ASP A 193 39.80 -2.99 17.50
N PRO A 194 39.84 -3.99 16.60
CA PRO A 194 40.48 -3.84 15.29
C PRO A 194 39.77 -2.81 14.40
N LEU A 195 38.54 -2.41 14.73
CA LEU A 195 37.77 -1.42 13.99
C LEU A 195 37.99 -0.01 14.54
N SER A 196 38.00 0.98 13.64
CA SER A 196 37.92 2.38 14.06
C SER A 196 36.58 2.63 14.79
N PRO A 197 36.44 3.68 15.63
CA PRO A 197 35.17 3.96 16.31
C PRO A 197 33.97 4.13 15.36
N GLU A 198 34.21 4.65 14.15
CA GLU A 198 33.19 4.82 13.12
C GLU A 198 32.82 3.47 12.49
N ASP A 199 33.81 2.67 12.12
CA ASP A 199 33.62 1.32 11.58
C ASP A 199 32.96 0.40 12.61
N ARG A 200 33.30 0.56 13.88
CA ARG A 200 32.71 -0.20 14.98
C ARG A 200 31.24 0.14 15.15
N LYS A 201 30.90 1.43 15.12
CA LYS A 201 29.51 1.88 15.14
C LYS A 201 28.74 1.34 13.93
N GLN A 202 29.35 1.37 12.75
CA GLN A 202 28.73 0.83 11.53
C GLN A 202 28.52 -0.69 11.63
N TRP A 203 29.49 -1.42 12.16
CA TRP A 203 29.39 -2.86 12.42
C TRP A 203 28.27 -3.17 13.42
N ASP A 204 28.19 -2.44 14.55
CA ASP A 204 27.14 -2.63 15.56
C ASP A 204 25.74 -2.32 15.00
N ASP A 205 25.62 -1.30 14.14
CA ASP A 205 24.36 -0.96 13.47
C ASP A 205 23.91 -2.08 12.52
N MET A 206 24.84 -2.72 11.78
CA MET A 206 24.54 -3.84 10.89
C MET A 206 24.30 -5.15 11.63
N HIS A 207 25.03 -5.39 12.72
CA HIS A 207 24.81 -6.52 13.62
C HIS A 207 23.40 -6.46 14.20
N ARG A 208 22.99 -5.28 14.70
CA ARG A 208 21.63 -5.07 15.22
C ARG A 208 20.56 -5.32 14.15
N PHE A 209 20.82 -4.92 12.91
CA PHE A 209 19.92 -5.21 11.77
C PHE A 209 19.80 -6.72 11.52
N GLY A 210 20.93 -7.43 11.38
CA GLY A 210 20.94 -8.88 11.18
C GLY A 210 20.27 -9.65 12.32
N TYR A 211 20.51 -9.22 13.57
CA TYR A 211 19.87 -9.79 14.75
C TYR A 211 18.35 -9.63 14.70
N ASN A 212 17.84 -8.42 14.41
CA ASN A 212 16.40 -8.18 14.32
C ASN A 212 15.74 -9.02 13.21
N TYR A 213 16.42 -9.16 12.07
CA TYR A 213 15.96 -9.99 10.96
C TYR A 213 15.89 -11.48 11.36
N GLY A 214 16.98 -12.05 11.87
CA GLY A 214 17.03 -13.45 12.29
C GLY A 214 16.08 -13.75 13.45
N HIS A 215 15.93 -12.80 14.38
CA HIS A 215 15.00 -12.94 15.51
C HIS A 215 13.54 -12.96 15.06
N ALA A 216 13.17 -12.23 14.00
CA ALA A 216 11.81 -12.25 13.45
C ALA A 216 11.42 -13.62 12.87
N VAL A 217 12.40 -14.45 12.51
CA VAL A 217 12.22 -15.81 11.97
C VAL A 217 12.77 -16.90 12.91
N LEU A 218 12.92 -16.59 14.19
CA LEU A 218 13.42 -17.53 15.20
C LEU A 218 12.56 -18.81 15.24
N GLY A 219 13.20 -19.96 15.17
CA GLY A 219 12.56 -21.28 15.12
C GLY A 219 12.35 -21.84 13.71
N VAL A 220 12.77 -21.12 12.67
CA VAL A 220 12.88 -21.62 11.29
C VAL A 220 14.25 -22.30 11.08
N THR A 221 14.34 -23.24 10.14
CA THR A 221 15.59 -23.91 9.79
C THR A 221 16.69 -22.90 9.45
N GLY A 222 17.86 -23.02 10.11
CA GLY A 222 18.99 -22.09 10.06
C GLY A 222 18.92 -20.90 11.03
N PHE A 223 17.85 -20.79 11.81
CA PHE A 223 17.60 -19.78 12.85
C PHE A 223 16.93 -20.40 14.08
N GLU A 224 17.32 -21.62 14.45
CA GLU A 224 16.63 -22.42 15.47
C GLU A 224 16.85 -21.92 16.89
N THR A 225 17.95 -21.21 17.14
CA THR A 225 18.33 -20.73 18.47
C THR A 225 18.70 -19.26 18.44
N ARG A 226 18.64 -18.61 19.61
CA ARG A 226 19.11 -17.23 19.76
C ARG A 226 20.60 -17.11 19.43
N ASP A 227 21.39 -18.12 19.79
CA ASP A 227 22.81 -18.16 19.46
C ASP A 227 23.04 -18.19 17.94
N LYS A 228 22.21 -18.93 17.17
CA LYS A 228 22.25 -18.91 15.71
C LYS A 228 21.86 -17.56 15.12
N VAL A 229 20.94 -16.84 15.75
CA VAL A 229 20.58 -15.47 15.36
C VAL A 229 21.74 -14.50 15.62
N GLU A 230 22.46 -14.64 16.74
CA GLU A 230 23.67 -13.84 17.03
C GLU A 230 24.80 -14.16 16.04
N GLU A 231 25.02 -15.43 15.69
CA GLU A 231 26.00 -15.81 14.67
C GLU A 231 25.67 -15.21 13.29
N PHE A 232 24.40 -15.27 12.88
CA PHE A 232 23.94 -14.64 11.65
C PHE A 232 24.09 -13.12 11.69
N ALA A 233 23.79 -12.47 12.82
CA ALA A 233 23.97 -11.04 13.00
C ALA A 233 25.43 -10.60 12.79
N GLY A 234 26.38 -11.35 13.34
CA GLY A 234 27.81 -11.18 13.09
C GLY A 234 28.19 -11.38 11.62
N PHE A 235 27.62 -12.40 10.97
CA PHE A 235 27.84 -12.67 9.56
C PHE A 235 27.38 -11.50 8.67
N VAL A 236 26.18 -10.98 8.90
CA VAL A 236 25.64 -9.80 8.19
C VAL A 236 26.53 -8.57 8.37
N ALA A 237 26.97 -8.31 9.60
CA ALA A 237 27.84 -7.18 9.91
C ALA A 237 29.20 -7.28 9.18
N ASN A 238 29.83 -8.46 9.20
CA ASN A 238 31.10 -8.68 8.51
C ASN A 238 30.96 -8.60 6.98
N ALA A 239 29.93 -9.23 6.41
CA ALA A 239 29.66 -9.18 4.97
C ALA A 239 29.49 -7.73 4.51
N TYR A 240 28.76 -6.91 5.26
CA TYR A 240 28.60 -5.49 4.98
C TYR A 240 29.94 -4.74 4.97
N MET A 241 30.75 -4.93 6.02
CA MET A 241 32.05 -4.25 6.15
C MET A 241 33.04 -4.63 5.05
N GLU A 242 33.01 -5.88 4.56
CA GLU A 242 33.94 -6.36 3.55
C GLU A 242 33.58 -5.93 2.13
N SER A 243 32.29 -5.79 1.83
CA SER A 243 31.81 -5.64 0.45
C SER A 243 31.08 -4.33 0.16
N GLY A 244 30.88 -3.47 1.18
CA GLY A 244 30.30 -2.13 1.01
C GLY A 244 28.83 -2.16 0.59
N TRP A 245 28.11 -3.19 1.02
CA TRP A 245 26.76 -3.51 0.56
C TRP A 245 25.71 -2.42 0.79
N ASN A 246 24.69 -2.37 -0.07
CA ASN A 246 23.52 -1.52 0.14
C ASN A 246 22.30 -2.37 0.59
N LEU A 247 21.68 -1.95 1.69
CA LEU A 247 20.61 -2.66 2.41
C LEU A 247 19.34 -2.94 1.58
N ASN A 248 19.22 -2.36 0.39
CA ASN A 248 17.99 -2.40 -0.41
C ASN A 248 17.97 -3.49 -1.49
N MET A 249 19.06 -4.20 -1.77
CA MET A 249 19.08 -5.08 -2.95
C MET A 249 19.10 -6.59 -2.71
N ASP A 250 19.60 -7.14 -1.60
CA ASP A 250 19.80 -8.61 -1.58
C ASP A 250 20.00 -9.26 -0.18
N ILE A 251 19.14 -8.97 0.81
CA ILE A 251 19.15 -9.72 2.09
C ILE A 251 18.88 -11.23 1.88
N HIS A 252 18.18 -11.58 0.80
CA HIS A 252 17.92 -12.97 0.43
C HIS A 252 19.20 -13.73 0.05
N GLY A 253 20.11 -13.12 -0.71
CA GLY A 253 21.41 -13.71 -1.03
C GLY A 253 22.28 -13.92 0.20
N VAL A 254 22.27 -12.99 1.16
CA VAL A 254 23.00 -13.15 2.44
C VAL A 254 22.43 -14.30 3.27
N VAL A 255 21.11 -14.46 3.29
CA VAL A 255 20.46 -15.61 3.93
C VAL A 255 20.82 -16.90 3.19
N ASP A 256 20.83 -16.91 1.85
CA ASP A 256 21.22 -18.08 1.07
C ASP A 256 22.69 -18.47 1.31
N ASP A 257 23.61 -17.50 1.42
CA ASP A 257 25.02 -17.73 1.74
C ASP A 257 25.22 -18.25 3.16
N TRP A 258 24.44 -17.74 4.12
CA TRP A 258 24.37 -18.25 5.48
C TRP A 258 23.90 -19.72 5.51
N MET A 259 22.79 -20.00 4.83
CA MET A 259 22.22 -21.36 4.74
C MET A 259 23.14 -22.35 4.02
N GLN A 260 23.96 -21.87 3.09
CA GLN A 260 24.94 -22.68 2.37
C GLN A 260 26.18 -23.03 3.21
N GLN A 261 26.59 -22.17 4.16
CA GLN A 261 27.68 -22.47 5.10
C GLN A 261 27.32 -23.59 6.08
N GLU A 262 26.04 -23.70 6.45
CA GLU A 262 25.51 -24.71 7.38
C GLU A 262 25.22 -26.07 6.70
N ARG A 263 25.29 -26.17 5.37
CA ARG A 263 25.09 -27.45 4.68
C ARG A 263 26.32 -28.35 4.86
N PRO A 264 26.17 -29.57 5.42
CA PRO A 264 27.25 -30.52 5.41
C PRO A 264 27.61 -30.83 3.95
N LEU A 265 28.89 -30.69 3.61
CA LEU A 265 29.43 -31.20 2.35
C LEU A 265 29.10 -32.70 2.29
N GLY A 266 28.23 -33.08 1.35
CA GLY A 266 27.84 -34.47 1.11
C GLY A 266 29.02 -35.33 0.66
#